data_AF-A0A2S2NNZ4-F1
#
_entry.id   AF-A0A2S2NNZ4-F1
#
_cell.length_a   1.000
_cell.length_b   1.000
_cell.length_c   1.000
_cell.angle_alpha   90.00
_cell.angle_beta   90.00
_cell.angle_gamma   90.00
#
_symmetry.space_group_name_H-M   'P 1'
#
loop_
_entity.id
_entity.type
_entity.pdbx_description
1 polymer ?
#
loop_
_entity_poly.entity_id
_entity_poly.type
_entity_poly.pdbx_seq_one_letter_code
_entity_poly.pdbx_strand_id
1 'polypeptide(L)'
;IVKIITQIIISKYTAGPKTMSVYFIMSPIRLMWNIIFVIFIYYITKFITTNGIISFPIYFYVILVIIFIMNNMLNTTMRLTRFSLFNRISDPRFGGIYMALLNTFSSFGISLSTS
;
A
#
# COMPACT_ATOMS: atom_id res chain seq x y z
N ILE A 1 -16.09 -3.71 -2.56
CA ILE A 1 -16.38 -2.70 -3.63
C ILE A 1 -15.37 -1.55 -3.62
N VAL A 2 -15.22 -0.76 -2.54
CA VAL A 2 -14.39 0.47 -2.54
C VAL A 2 -12.93 0.21 -2.93
N LYS A 3 -12.31 -0.85 -2.37
CA LYS A 3 -10.93 -1.24 -2.67
C LYS A 3 -10.69 -1.63 -4.13
N ILE A 4 -11.71 -2.22 -4.78
CA ILE A 4 -11.63 -2.70 -6.16
C ILE A 4 -11.68 -1.51 -7.13
N ILE A 5 -12.61 -0.58 -6.91
CA ILE A 5 -12.77 0.63 -7.75
C ILE A 5 -11.53 1.53 -7.66
N THR A 6 -10.99 1.71 -6.46
CA THR A 6 -9.76 2.49 -6.27
C THR A 6 -8.56 1.85 -6.96
N GLN A 7 -8.41 0.52 -6.86
CA GLN A 7 -7.36 -0.21 -7.57
C GLN A 7 -7.46 -0.10 -9.10
N ILE A 8 -8.67 -0.05 -9.67
CA ILE A 8 -8.88 0.10 -11.13
C ILE A 8 -8.45 1.49 -11.61
N ILE A 9 -8.71 2.54 -10.83
CA ILE A 9 -8.29 3.91 -11.17
C ILE A 9 -6.76 4.00 -11.10
N ILE A 10 -6.15 3.45 -10.06
CA ILE A 10 -4.69 3.49 -9.88
C ILE A 10 -3.95 2.58 -10.87
N SER A 11 -4.53 1.44 -11.25
CA SER A 11 -3.91 0.53 -12.23
C SER A 11 -3.77 1.21 -13.60
N LYS A 12 -4.72 2.06 -13.99
CA LYS A 12 -4.60 2.90 -15.20
C LYS A 12 -3.39 3.82 -15.17
N TYR A 13 -3.08 4.41 -14.02
CA TYR A 13 -1.90 5.28 -13.84
C TYR A 13 -0.59 4.51 -13.64
N THR A 14 -0.67 3.22 -13.24
CA THR A 14 0.48 2.37 -12.92
C THR A 14 0.86 1.41 -14.06
N ALA A 15 0.00 1.25 -15.08
CA ALA A 15 0.21 0.40 -16.25
C ALA A 15 1.24 0.95 -17.26
N GLY A 16 2.21 1.73 -16.79
CA GLY A 16 3.32 2.21 -17.61
C GLY A 16 4.36 1.11 -17.91
N PRO A 17 5.13 1.23 -18.99
CA PRO A 17 6.08 0.22 -19.47
C PRO A 17 7.30 -0.01 -18.56
N LYS A 18 7.41 0.70 -17.43
CA LYS A 18 8.54 0.63 -16.49
C LYS A 18 8.06 0.31 -15.05
N THR A 19 7.44 -0.85 -14.89
CA THR A 19 6.87 -1.33 -13.61
C THR A 19 7.90 -1.39 -12.47
N MET A 20 9.18 -1.69 -12.78
CA MET A 20 10.26 -1.72 -11.79
C MET A 20 10.61 -0.32 -11.26
N SER A 21 10.70 0.70 -12.12
CA SER A 21 11.02 2.06 -11.68
C SER A 21 9.89 2.65 -10.84
N VAL A 22 8.63 2.33 -11.17
CA VAL A 22 7.47 2.74 -10.37
C VAL A 22 7.53 2.13 -8.97
N TYR A 23 7.90 0.86 -8.83
CA TYR A 23 8.07 0.23 -7.52
C TYR A 23 9.17 0.91 -6.68
N PHE A 24 10.31 1.21 -7.30
CA PHE A 24 11.41 1.91 -6.61
C PHE A 24 11.05 3.32 -6.18
N ILE A 25 10.22 4.04 -6.93
CA ILE A 25 9.73 5.38 -6.57
C ILE A 25 8.63 5.31 -5.50
N MET A 26 7.74 4.32 -5.57
CA MET A 26 6.68 4.15 -4.57
C MET A 26 7.24 3.76 -3.19
N SER A 27 8.37 3.06 -3.14
CA SER A 27 9.01 2.61 -1.89
C SER A 27 9.37 3.76 -0.92
N PRO A 28 10.16 4.77 -1.31
CA PRO A 28 10.47 5.91 -0.45
C PRO A 28 9.24 6.77 -0.16
N ILE A 29 8.31 6.93 -1.12
CA ILE A 29 7.05 7.67 -0.90
C ILE A 29 6.24 7.04 0.24
N ARG A 30 6.15 5.69 0.27
CA ARG A 30 5.48 4.98 1.36
C ARG A 30 6.20 5.19 2.69
N LEU A 31 7.53 5.18 2.70
CA LEU A 31 8.29 5.45 3.93
C LEU A 31 7.99 6.84 4.49
N MET A 32 8.06 7.87 3.65
CA MET A 32 7.73 9.25 4.03
C MET A 32 6.31 9.37 4.56
N TRP A 33 5.34 8.69 3.93
CA TRP A 33 3.95 8.70 4.36
C TRP A 33 3.74 8.10 5.76
N ASN A 34 4.49 7.04 6.11
CA ASN A 34 4.43 6.45 7.44
C ASN A 34 5.00 7.38 8.52
N ILE A 35 6.05 8.14 8.21
CA ILE A 35 6.63 9.13 9.14
C ILE A 35 5.60 10.23 9.47
N ILE A 36 4.92 10.73 8.44
CA ILE A 36 3.84 11.73 8.59
C ILE A 36 2.71 11.18 9.47
N PHE A 37 2.36 9.91 9.29
CA PHE A 37 1.33 9.25 10.11
C PHE A 37 1.71 9.14 11.59
N VAL A 38 2.97 8.80 11.90
CA VAL A 38 3.47 8.73 13.28
C VAL A 38 3.44 10.11 13.94
N ILE A 39 3.87 11.15 13.22
CA ILE A 39 3.82 12.54 13.69
C ILE A 39 2.37 12.96 13.97
N PHE A 40 1.44 12.62 13.09
CA PHE A 40 0.04 12.93 13.26
C PHE A 40 -0.57 12.28 14.52
N ILE A 41 -0.25 11.00 14.79
CA ILE A 41 -0.68 10.30 16.01
C ILE A 41 -0.09 10.96 17.26
N TYR A 42 1.19 11.36 17.22
CA TYR A 42 1.83 12.04 18.36
C TYR A 42 1.12 13.34 18.73
N TYR A 43 0.74 14.16 17.73
CA TYR A 43 -0.04 15.37 17.95
C TYR A 43 -1.41 15.08 18.56
N ILE A 44 -2.09 14.04 18.07
CA ILE A 44 -3.38 13.60 18.65
C ILE A 44 -3.21 13.23 20.12
N THR A 45 -2.24 12.37 20.46
CA THR A 45 -2.00 11.96 21.85
C THR A 45 -1.71 13.16 22.75
N LYS A 46 -0.86 14.09 22.30
CA LYS A 46 -0.55 15.30 23.06
C LYS A 46 -1.79 16.17 23.28
N PHE A 47 -2.64 16.33 22.26
CA PHE A 47 -3.87 17.11 22.34
C PHE A 47 -4.92 16.49 23.28
N ILE A 48 -5.00 15.16 23.32
CA ILE A 48 -5.87 14.42 24.25
C ILE A 48 -5.42 14.63 25.69
N THR A 49 -4.12 14.53 25.98
CA THR A 49 -3.59 14.66 27.35
C THR A 49 -3.76 16.07 27.92
N THR A 50 -3.75 17.11 27.07
CA THR A 50 -3.87 18.51 27.52
C THR A 50 -5.30 18.96 27.82
N ASN A 51 -6.32 18.38 27.17
CA ASN A 51 -7.67 18.98 27.17
C ASN A 51 -8.71 18.30 28.07
N GLY A 52 -8.44 17.13 28.69
CA GLY A 52 -9.26 16.55 29.77
C GLY A 52 -10.76 16.29 29.48
N ILE A 53 -11.28 16.71 28.34
CA ILE A 53 -12.69 16.72 27.96
C ILE A 53 -12.82 15.86 26.70
N ILE A 54 -13.56 14.76 26.85
CA ILE A 54 -13.79 13.70 25.87
C ILE A 54 -14.79 14.16 24.80
N SER A 55 -14.48 15.24 24.10
CA SER A 55 -15.24 15.69 22.93
C SER A 55 -14.31 15.72 21.74
N PHE A 56 -14.04 14.53 21.18
CA PHE A 56 -13.25 14.42 19.95
C PHE A 56 -13.96 15.19 18.83
N PRO A 57 -13.37 16.28 18.30
CA PRO A 57 -13.95 16.98 17.17
C PRO A 57 -14.03 16.02 15.97
N ILE A 58 -15.19 15.98 15.31
CA ILE A 58 -15.47 15.09 14.17
C ILE A 58 -14.40 15.19 13.06
N TYR A 59 -13.77 16.36 12.95
CA TYR A 59 -12.69 16.68 12.00
C TYR A 59 -11.48 15.73 12.12
N PHE A 60 -11.13 15.27 13.33
CA PHE A 60 -10.00 14.34 13.53
C PHE A 60 -10.31 12.93 13.01
N TYR A 61 -11.55 12.48 13.10
CA TYR A 61 -11.94 11.19 12.53
C TYR A 61 -11.90 11.24 11.00
N VAL A 62 -12.37 12.33 10.39
CA VAL A 62 -12.36 12.50 8.93
C VAL A 62 -10.94 12.46 8.38
N ILE A 63 -10.00 13.18 8.99
CA ILE A 63 -8.60 13.21 8.52
C ILE A 63 -7.92 11.84 8.68
N LEU A 64 -8.22 11.11 9.75
CA LEU A 64 -7.67 9.78 10.00
C LEU A 64 -8.17 8.76 8.95
N VAL A 65 -9.46 8.84 8.60
CA VAL A 65 -10.04 8.04 7.51
C VAL A 65 -9.35 8.34 6.17
N ILE A 66 -9.09 9.61 5.85
CA ILE A 66 -8.38 10.00 4.62
C ILE A 66 -6.96 9.41 4.59
N ILE A 67 -6.22 9.51 5.70
CA ILE A 67 -4.87 8.96 5.78
C ILE A 67 -4.88 7.43 5.64
N PHE A 68 -5.86 6.76 6.24
CA PHE A 68 -6.05 5.32 6.12
C PHE A 68 -6.36 4.90 4.67
N ILE A 69 -7.19 5.67 3.96
CA ILE A 69 -7.47 5.44 2.54
C ILE A 69 -6.18 5.59 1.74
N MET A 70 -5.43 6.69 1.89
CA MET A 70 -4.17 6.88 1.16
C MET A 70 -3.14 5.77 1.43
N ASN A 71 -3.02 5.30 2.67
CA ASN A 71 -2.13 4.19 3.00
C ASN A 71 -2.57 2.88 2.30
N ASN A 72 -3.87 2.60 2.27
CA ASN A 72 -4.40 1.46 1.52
C ASN A 72 -4.13 1.59 0.00
N MET A 73 -4.27 2.79 -0.57
CA MET A 73 -3.95 3.07 -1.97
C MET A 73 -2.48 2.77 -2.28
N LEU A 74 -1.55 3.26 -1.46
CA LEU A 74 -0.12 3.01 -1.62
C LEU A 74 0.22 1.50 -1.53
N ASN A 75 -0.35 0.80 -0.55
CA ASN A 75 -0.09 -0.63 -0.36
C ASN A 75 -0.63 -1.49 -1.51
N THR A 76 -1.84 -1.19 -1.98
CA THR A 76 -2.42 -1.89 -3.12
C THR A 76 -1.64 -1.65 -4.40
N THR A 77 -1.17 -0.42 -4.64
CA THR A 77 -0.32 -0.07 -5.79
C THR A 77 0.97 -0.87 -5.79
N MET A 78 1.66 -0.96 -4.65
CA MET A 78 2.87 -1.79 -4.54
C MET A 78 2.61 -3.26 -4.83
N ARG A 79 1.53 -3.82 -4.31
CA ARG A 79 1.14 -5.22 -4.63
C ARG A 79 0.93 -5.41 -6.12
N LEU A 80 0.20 -4.49 -6.77
CA LEU A 80 -0.03 -4.53 -8.21
C LEU A 80 1.27 -4.42 -9.03
N THR A 81 2.20 -3.54 -8.63
CA THR A 81 3.51 -3.44 -9.31
C THR A 81 4.31 -4.74 -9.21
N ARG A 82 4.29 -5.46 -8.07
CA ARG A 82 4.93 -6.78 -7.93
C ARG A 82 4.31 -7.82 -8.87
N PHE A 83 2.97 -7.87 -8.95
CA PHE A 83 2.29 -8.75 -9.89
C PHE A 83 2.60 -8.40 -11.35
N SER A 84 2.71 -7.12 -11.69
CA SER A 84 3.09 -6.70 -13.04
C SER A 84 4.53 -7.07 -13.41
N LEU A 85 5.43 -7.13 -12.42
CA LEU A 85 6.79 -7.64 -12.61
C LEU A 85 6.78 -9.16 -12.83
N PHE A 86 6.03 -9.90 -12.03
CA PHE A 86 5.88 -11.35 -12.22
C PHE A 86 5.30 -11.67 -13.59
N ASN A 87 4.30 -10.90 -14.04
CA ASN A 87 3.74 -11.06 -15.38
C ASN A 87 4.75 -10.77 -16.50
N ARG A 88 5.70 -9.85 -16.26
CA ARG A 88 6.72 -9.48 -17.25
C ARG A 88 7.91 -10.45 -17.28
N ILE A 89 8.27 -11.01 -16.12
CA ILE A 89 9.30 -12.05 -15.99
C ILE A 89 8.78 -13.39 -16.51
N SER A 90 7.47 -13.62 -16.39
CA SER A 90 6.82 -14.82 -16.91
C SER A 90 6.77 -14.76 -18.43
N ASP A 91 7.41 -15.72 -19.11
CA ASP A 91 7.37 -15.79 -20.56
C ASP A 91 5.92 -15.90 -21.07
N PRO A 92 5.54 -15.19 -22.14
CA PRO A 92 4.14 -15.17 -22.62
C PRO A 92 3.64 -16.56 -23.06
N ARG A 93 4.55 -17.48 -23.37
CA ARG A 93 4.25 -18.83 -23.85
C ARG A 93 3.93 -19.82 -22.72
N PHE A 94 4.45 -19.59 -21.51
CA PHE A 94 4.20 -20.41 -20.32
C PHE A 94 3.85 -19.54 -19.10
N GLY A 95 3.24 -18.38 -19.35
CA GLY A 95 3.12 -17.33 -18.34
C GLY A 95 2.31 -17.75 -17.13
N GLY A 96 1.29 -18.59 -17.34
CA GLY A 96 0.47 -19.14 -16.24
C GLY A 96 1.26 -20.02 -15.27
N ILE A 97 2.20 -20.82 -15.77
CA ILE A 97 3.02 -21.73 -14.94
C ILE A 97 4.05 -20.92 -14.14
N TYR A 98 4.74 -19.97 -14.79
CA TYR A 98 5.70 -19.09 -14.11
C TYR A 98 5.03 -18.20 -13.06
N MET A 99 3.87 -17.64 -13.36
CA MET A 99 3.11 -16.83 -12.40
C MET A 99 2.66 -17.66 -11.19
N ALA A 100 2.20 -18.90 -11.41
CA ALA A 100 1.84 -19.81 -10.33
C ALA A 100 3.05 -20.12 -9.45
N LEU A 101 4.18 -20.52 -10.05
CA LEU A 101 5.44 -20.81 -9.34
C LEU A 101 5.91 -19.62 -8.49
N LEU A 102 5.95 -18.42 -9.08
CA LEU A 102 6.35 -17.19 -8.39
C LEU A 102 5.40 -16.86 -7.23
N ASN A 103 4.10 -17.13 -7.38
CA ASN A 103 3.13 -16.95 -6.31
C ASN A 103 3.36 -17.95 -5.15
N THR A 104 3.64 -19.22 -5.46
CA THR A 104 3.99 -20.22 -4.44
C THR A 104 5.26 -19.81 -3.68
N PHE A 105 6.30 -19.41 -4.41
CA PHE A 105 7.55 -18.95 -3.82
C PHE A 105 7.34 -17.72 -2.92
N SER A 106 6.52 -16.76 -3.36
CA SER A 106 6.20 -15.59 -2.54
C SER A 106 5.45 -15.93 -1.25
N SER A 107 4.56 -16.94 -1.30
CA SER A 107 3.79 -17.40 -0.14
C SER A 107 4.70 -18.14 0.85
N PHE A 108 5.63 -18.96 0.35
CA PHE A 108 6.67 -19.60 1.17
C PHE A 108 7.59 -18.58 1.86
N GLY A 109 8.01 -17.54 1.14
CA GLY A 109 8.82 -16.47 1.73
C GLY A 109 8.11 -15.77 2.89
N ILE A 110 6.80 -15.53 2.75
CA ILE A 110 5.99 -14.95 3.82
C ILE A 110 5.92 -15.90 5.02
N SER A 111 5.61 -17.19 4.81
CA SER A 111 5.48 -18.14 5.91
C SER A 111 6.78 -18.29 6.71
N LEU A 112 7.94 -18.27 6.03
CA LEU A 112 9.26 -18.32 6.67
C LEU A 112 9.62 -17.04 7.44
N SER A 113 9.14 -15.89 6.98
CA SER A 113 9.39 -14.61 7.68
C SER A 113 8.55 -14.45 8.95
N THR A 114 7.44 -15.20 9.06
CA THR A 114 6.49 -15.14 10.18
C THR A 114 6.68 -16.26 11.20
N SER A 115 7.54 -17.23 10.92
CA SER A 115 7.97 -18.31 11.82
C SER A 115 9.24 -17.92 12.56
#